data_AF-A0A1J5Q2A9-F1
#
_entry.id   AF-A0A1J5Q2A9-F1
#
_cell.length_a   1.000
_cell.length_b   1.000
_cell.length_c   1.000
_cell.angle_alpha   90.00
_cell.angle_beta   90.00
_cell.angle_gamma   90.00
#
_symmetry.space_group_name_H-M   'P 1'
#
loop_
_entity.id
_entity.type
_entity.pdbx_description
1 polymer ?
#
loop_
_entity_poly.entity_id
_entity_poly.type
_entity_poly.pdbx_seq_one_letter_code
_entity_poly.pdbx_strand_id
1 'polypeptide(L)'
;MFLVEPADDGGPDLGTALSARMQAVGDSVAVVGGHGVWQVHVHTDDPARAIHAGALAAQRQITVRSVALQLPDASAATTGRGSGGGLGVVVGTRARALVVDLARTGAVVHVLTDRAPSTGELVRAVVDTGCADVVVLPGDPAALATARLVASRSPVSGSGVRVHVLPAVDDVAVVVAMAAVVESVDADADLRVGAVEVALRGLRTIVVDQPPVGPSASASQQAGLPHGVVLPSEGEVDAAGAVMAALADGVPRIVTVLTGDRADGAAVDALVHAVTTDHPESEVVLLSAGVDRPMLAIGLQPLVVPESRGGAS
;
A
#
# COMPACT_ATOMS: atom_id res chain seq x y z
N MET A 1 0.23 0.07 -15.75
CA MET A 1 0.82 -0.95 -16.66
C MET A 1 0.98 -2.25 -15.91
N PHE A 2 0.92 -3.39 -16.59
CA PHE A 2 1.17 -4.71 -16.00
C PHE A 2 1.56 -5.72 -17.08
N LEU A 3 2.15 -6.84 -16.68
CA LEU A 3 2.38 -8.02 -17.51
C LEU A 3 1.30 -9.07 -17.23
N VAL A 4 0.95 -9.86 -18.24
CA VAL A 4 0.07 -11.03 -18.14
C VAL A 4 0.80 -12.24 -18.73
N GLU A 5 0.89 -13.31 -17.95
CA GLU A 5 1.60 -14.55 -18.29
C GLU A 5 0.71 -15.78 -18.02
N PRO A 6 0.43 -16.65 -19.01
CA PRO A 6 -0.22 -17.94 -18.82
C PRO A 6 0.67 -18.90 -18.04
N ALA A 7 0.06 -19.96 -17.49
CA ALA A 7 0.82 -20.98 -16.75
C ALA A 7 1.73 -21.83 -17.64
N ASP A 8 1.38 -22.02 -18.91
CA ASP A 8 2.09 -22.89 -19.85
C ASP A 8 2.67 -22.09 -21.03
N ASP A 9 3.92 -22.37 -21.38
CA ASP A 9 4.63 -21.88 -22.57
C ASP A 9 3.96 -22.45 -23.85
N GLY A 10 2.87 -21.83 -24.27
CA GLY A 10 1.99 -22.34 -25.34
C GLY A 10 0.49 -22.14 -25.07
N GLY A 11 0.13 -21.49 -23.96
CA GLY A 11 -1.24 -21.09 -23.68
C GLY A 11 -1.88 -20.24 -24.78
N PRO A 12 -3.21 -20.05 -24.73
CA PRO A 12 -3.94 -19.30 -25.75
C PRO A 12 -3.40 -17.88 -25.90
N ASP A 13 -3.41 -17.35 -27.13
CA ASP A 13 -3.09 -15.93 -27.34
C ASP A 13 -4.14 -15.06 -26.63
N LEU A 14 -3.70 -14.39 -25.57
CA LEU A 14 -4.55 -13.52 -24.77
C LEU A 14 -4.65 -12.11 -25.34
N GLY A 15 -3.85 -11.75 -26.35
CA GLY A 15 -3.71 -10.38 -26.84
C GLY A 15 -5.03 -9.75 -27.27
N THR A 16 -5.83 -10.47 -28.06
CA THR A 16 -7.14 -10.00 -28.52
C THR A 16 -8.11 -9.79 -27.35
N ALA A 17 -8.18 -10.75 -26.42
CA ALA A 17 -9.08 -10.68 -25.27
C ALA A 17 -8.67 -9.59 -24.27
N LEU A 18 -7.36 -9.42 -24.02
CA LEU A 18 -6.81 -8.35 -23.20
C LEU A 18 -7.10 -6.99 -23.83
N SER A 19 -6.84 -6.83 -25.13
CA SER A 19 -7.11 -5.57 -25.83
C SER A 19 -8.59 -5.17 -25.73
N ALA A 20 -9.51 -6.09 -26.01
CA ALA A 20 -10.95 -5.83 -25.90
C ALA A 20 -11.38 -5.46 -24.47
N ARG A 21 -10.89 -6.19 -23.46
CA ARG A 21 -11.22 -5.89 -22.04
C ARG A 21 -10.63 -4.56 -21.58
N MET A 22 -9.41 -4.22 -22.00
CA MET A 22 -8.77 -2.96 -21.64
C MET A 22 -9.45 -1.75 -22.32
N GLN A 23 -9.89 -1.89 -23.57
CA GLN A 23 -10.65 -0.84 -24.27
C GLN A 23 -12.00 -0.54 -23.61
N ALA A 24 -12.57 -1.50 -22.87
CA ALA A 24 -13.80 -1.29 -22.11
C ALA A 24 -13.60 -0.52 -20.78
N VAL A 25 -12.35 -0.31 -20.35
CA VAL A 25 -12.03 0.27 -19.03
C VAL A 25 -11.04 1.43 -19.09
N GLY A 26 -10.50 1.77 -20.26
CA GLY A 26 -9.53 2.85 -20.41
C GLY A 26 -9.56 3.55 -21.76
N ASP A 27 -9.11 4.80 -21.76
CA ASP A 27 -9.21 5.71 -22.91
C ASP A 27 -8.06 5.55 -23.90
N SER A 28 -6.91 5.05 -23.41
CA SER A 28 -5.73 4.78 -24.23
C SER A 28 -5.12 3.45 -23.81
N VAL A 29 -5.12 2.50 -24.74
CA VAL A 29 -4.72 1.11 -24.49
C VAL A 29 -3.65 0.69 -25.47
N ALA A 30 -2.58 0.10 -24.95
CA ALA A 30 -1.60 -0.64 -25.74
C ALA A 30 -1.40 -2.02 -25.12
N VAL A 31 -1.64 -3.05 -25.90
CA VAL A 31 -1.33 -4.44 -25.54
C VAL A 31 -0.29 -4.93 -26.53
N VAL A 32 0.91 -5.17 -26.04
CA VAL A 32 2.05 -5.61 -26.85
C VAL A 32 2.55 -6.92 -26.26
N GLY A 33 2.63 -7.97 -27.06
CA GLY A 33 3.02 -9.28 -26.56
C GLY A 33 2.97 -10.37 -27.60
N GLY A 34 3.33 -11.56 -27.14
CA GLY A 34 3.43 -12.79 -27.92
C GLY A 34 4.27 -13.81 -27.16
N HIS A 35 4.16 -15.09 -27.53
CA HIS A 35 4.96 -16.17 -26.93
C HIS A 35 4.83 -16.29 -25.39
N GLY A 36 3.60 -16.14 -24.88
CA GLY A 36 3.32 -16.38 -23.45
C GLY A 36 3.49 -15.16 -22.53
N VAL A 37 3.80 -13.97 -23.04
CA VAL A 37 3.86 -12.75 -22.23
C VAL A 37 3.21 -11.58 -22.97
N TRP A 38 2.33 -10.84 -22.28
CA TRP A 38 1.73 -9.61 -22.78
C TRP A 38 1.98 -8.45 -21.83
N GLN A 39 2.54 -7.36 -22.36
CA GLN A 39 2.63 -6.08 -21.69
C GLN A 39 1.38 -5.26 -21.99
N VAL A 40 0.70 -4.86 -20.92
CA VAL A 40 -0.51 -4.06 -20.96
C VAL A 40 -0.23 -2.67 -20.40
N HIS A 41 -0.48 -1.66 -21.22
CA HIS A 41 -0.51 -0.26 -20.84
C HIS A 41 -1.93 0.27 -21.03
N VAL A 42 -2.48 0.88 -19.99
CA VAL A 42 -3.84 1.43 -20.01
C VAL A 42 -3.82 2.76 -19.25
N HIS A 43 -4.42 3.79 -19.85
CA HIS A 43 -4.82 5.01 -19.17
C HIS A 43 -6.28 4.88 -18.76
N THR A 44 -6.56 5.08 -17.49
CA THR A 44 -7.88 4.91 -16.90
C THR A 44 -7.97 5.69 -15.59
N ASP A 45 -9.17 6.15 -15.26
CA ASP A 45 -9.49 6.70 -13.94
C ASP A 45 -9.83 5.60 -12.92
N ASP A 46 -9.97 4.35 -13.36
CA ASP A 46 -10.27 3.17 -12.54
C ASP A 46 -9.22 2.06 -12.74
N PRO A 47 -8.00 2.24 -12.21
CA PRO A 47 -6.93 1.24 -12.28
C PRO A 47 -7.32 -0.08 -11.60
N ALA A 48 -8.16 -0.06 -10.56
CA ALA A 48 -8.59 -1.29 -9.89
C ALA A 48 -9.43 -2.18 -10.83
N ARG A 49 -10.36 -1.58 -11.57
CA ARG A 49 -11.14 -2.29 -12.60
C ARG A 49 -10.27 -2.77 -13.75
N ALA A 50 -9.26 -2.00 -14.16
CA ALA A 50 -8.32 -2.45 -15.18
C ALA A 50 -7.46 -3.63 -14.73
N ILE A 51 -6.99 -3.63 -13.48
CA ILE A 51 -6.28 -4.78 -12.88
C ILE A 51 -7.20 -6.00 -12.89
N HIS A 52 -8.44 -5.87 -12.42
CA HIS A 52 -9.41 -6.97 -12.42
C HIS A 52 -9.70 -7.48 -13.85
N ALA A 53 -9.98 -6.59 -14.81
CA ALA A 53 -10.28 -6.96 -16.18
C ALA A 53 -9.09 -7.62 -16.90
N GLY A 54 -7.87 -7.31 -16.49
CA GLY A 54 -6.64 -7.90 -17.02
C GLY A 54 -6.28 -9.26 -16.42
N ALA A 55 -6.98 -9.72 -15.38
CA ALA A 55 -6.67 -10.97 -14.65
C ALA A 55 -7.15 -12.22 -15.40
N LEU A 56 -6.75 -12.36 -16.67
CA LEU A 56 -7.03 -13.55 -17.50
C LEU A 56 -6.03 -14.67 -17.27
N ALA A 57 -4.87 -14.32 -16.73
CA ALA A 57 -3.82 -15.21 -16.30
C ALA A 57 -3.03 -14.51 -15.17
N ALA A 58 -1.87 -15.04 -14.81
CA ALA A 58 -1.04 -14.44 -13.77
C ALA A 58 -0.59 -13.04 -14.18
N GLN A 59 -0.88 -12.05 -13.35
CA GLN A 59 -0.41 -10.69 -13.54
C GLN A 59 0.92 -10.47 -12.81
N ARG A 60 1.80 -9.67 -13.40
CA ARG A 60 3.07 -9.24 -12.79
C ARG A 60 3.33 -7.77 -13.07
N GLN A 61 4.26 -7.18 -12.31
CA GLN A 61 4.75 -5.81 -12.54
C GLN A 61 3.63 -4.78 -12.64
N ILE A 62 2.61 -4.92 -11.79
CA ILE A 62 1.46 -4.04 -11.81
C ILE A 62 1.89 -2.71 -11.19
N THR A 63 2.13 -1.72 -12.04
CA THR A 63 2.51 -0.37 -11.64
C THR A 63 1.42 0.62 -12.02
N VAL A 64 0.94 1.39 -11.04
CA VAL A 64 -0.07 2.43 -11.20
C VAL A 64 0.51 3.77 -10.76
N ARG A 65 0.20 4.82 -11.50
CA ARG A 65 0.62 6.20 -11.23
C ARG A 65 -0.44 7.17 -11.72
N SER A 66 -0.59 8.30 -11.05
CA SER A 66 -1.40 9.40 -11.54
C SER A 66 -0.61 10.23 -12.55
N VAL A 67 -1.15 10.46 -13.74
CA VAL A 67 -0.55 11.32 -14.78
C VAL A 67 -0.86 12.80 -14.52
N ALA A 68 -1.96 13.11 -13.82
CA ALA A 68 -2.38 14.49 -13.53
C ALA A 68 -1.36 15.27 -12.68
N LEU A 69 -0.61 14.56 -11.84
CA LEU A 69 0.45 15.13 -11.00
C LEU A 69 1.82 15.19 -11.71
N GLN A 70 1.92 14.71 -12.95
CA GLN A 70 3.16 14.71 -13.72
C GLN A 70 3.31 15.88 -14.69
N LEU A 71 2.35 16.80 -14.78
CA LEU A 71 2.54 18.04 -15.53
C LEU A 71 3.52 18.92 -14.75
N PRO A 72 4.79 19.05 -15.17
CA PRO A 72 5.65 20.07 -14.61
C PRO A 72 5.13 21.38 -15.18
N ASP A 73 5.00 22.37 -14.31
CA ASP A 73 4.81 23.74 -14.74
C ASP A 73 5.99 24.11 -15.66
N ALA A 74 5.76 24.16 -16.98
CA ALA A 74 6.79 24.47 -17.98
C ALA A 74 7.36 25.89 -17.80
N SER A 75 6.83 26.67 -16.86
CA SER A 75 7.31 27.99 -16.46
C SER A 75 8.37 27.97 -15.34
N ALA A 76 8.52 26.86 -14.59
CA ALA A 76 9.47 26.79 -13.47
C ALA A 76 10.95 26.65 -13.88
N ALA A 77 11.22 26.44 -15.17
CA ALA A 77 12.59 26.27 -15.69
C ALA A 77 13.39 27.59 -15.84
N THR A 78 12.80 28.77 -15.56
CA THR A 78 13.46 30.06 -15.86
C THR A 78 13.54 31.07 -14.72
N THR A 79 13.08 30.71 -13.51
CA THR A 79 13.35 31.50 -12.31
C THR A 79 13.85 30.57 -11.23
N GLY A 80 15.06 30.79 -10.72
CA GLY A 80 15.69 30.04 -9.63
C GLY A 80 14.97 30.18 -8.28
N ARG A 81 13.69 29.79 -8.23
CA ARG A 81 12.84 29.53 -7.07
C ARG A 81 11.84 28.45 -7.46
N GLY A 82 12.24 27.22 -7.14
CA GLY A 82 11.43 26.00 -7.09
C GLY A 82 12.15 24.96 -6.22
N SER A 83 12.88 25.41 -5.20
CA SER A 83 13.59 24.55 -4.25
C SER A 83 12.61 24.07 -3.17
N GLY A 84 11.82 23.07 -3.52
CA GLY A 84 11.35 22.07 -2.56
C GLY A 84 11.81 20.73 -3.09
N GLY A 85 12.81 20.12 -2.44
CA GLY A 85 13.30 18.78 -2.80
C GLY A 85 12.17 17.76 -2.73
N GLY A 86 11.55 17.50 -3.87
CA GLY A 86 10.37 16.64 -3.94
C GLY A 86 10.74 15.21 -3.55
N LEU A 87 10.20 14.75 -2.42
CA LEU A 87 10.27 13.36 -2.01
C LEU A 87 9.38 12.51 -2.92
N GLY A 88 9.99 11.61 -3.69
CA GLY A 88 9.28 10.57 -4.43
C GLY A 88 8.84 9.47 -3.48
N VAL A 89 7.72 8.81 -3.79
CA VAL A 89 7.22 7.70 -2.96
C VAL A 89 6.89 6.50 -3.84
N VAL A 90 7.44 5.35 -3.48
CA VAL A 90 7.10 4.04 -4.06
C VAL A 90 6.37 3.24 -3.01
N VAL A 91 5.17 2.76 -3.34
CA VAL A 91 4.31 2.02 -2.41
C VAL A 91 4.03 0.64 -2.95
N GLY A 92 4.36 -0.41 -2.19
CA GLY A 92 3.82 -1.74 -2.37
C GLY A 92 2.49 -1.87 -1.64
N THR A 93 1.48 -2.49 -2.26
CA THR A 93 0.20 -2.77 -1.59
C THR A 93 -0.44 -4.05 -2.14
N ARG A 94 -1.06 -4.86 -1.28
CA ARG A 94 -1.97 -5.95 -1.70
C ARG A 94 -3.42 -5.48 -1.74
N ALA A 95 -3.72 -4.40 -1.05
CA ALA A 95 -5.05 -3.79 -0.98
C ALA A 95 -5.39 -3.03 -2.28
N ARG A 96 -6.03 -3.71 -3.22
CA ARG A 96 -6.40 -3.18 -4.55
C ARG A 96 -7.30 -1.95 -4.48
N ALA A 97 -8.16 -1.87 -3.47
CA ALA A 97 -9.05 -0.72 -3.30
C ALA A 97 -8.29 0.56 -2.91
N LEU A 98 -7.09 0.46 -2.35
CA LEU A 98 -6.24 1.62 -2.01
C LEU A 98 -5.47 2.19 -3.21
N VAL A 99 -5.37 1.44 -4.31
CA VAL A 99 -4.48 1.77 -5.44
C VAL A 99 -4.75 3.14 -6.02
N VAL A 100 -6.03 3.50 -6.17
CA VAL A 100 -6.45 4.80 -6.72
C VAL A 100 -6.00 5.93 -5.80
N ASP A 101 -6.31 5.82 -4.51
CA ASP A 101 -6.05 6.88 -3.54
C ASP A 101 -4.55 7.04 -3.29
N LEU A 102 -3.81 5.93 -3.21
CA LEU A 102 -2.35 5.94 -3.13
C LEU A 102 -1.75 6.63 -4.36
N ALA A 103 -2.17 6.28 -5.58
CA ALA A 103 -1.65 6.90 -6.80
C ALA A 103 -2.00 8.39 -6.91
N ARG A 104 -3.15 8.81 -6.37
CA ARG A 104 -3.59 10.22 -6.30
C ARG A 104 -2.73 11.07 -5.37
N THR A 105 -1.95 10.48 -4.46
CA THR A 105 -0.94 11.22 -3.68
C THR A 105 0.32 11.56 -4.49
N GLY A 106 0.46 11.02 -5.70
CA GLY A 106 1.67 11.10 -6.51
C GLY A 106 2.62 9.92 -6.33
N ALA A 107 2.27 8.96 -5.47
CA ALA A 107 3.05 7.74 -5.30
C ALA A 107 3.06 6.87 -6.57
N VAL A 108 4.19 6.22 -6.83
CA VAL A 108 4.29 5.10 -7.77
C VAL A 108 3.86 3.83 -7.02
N VAL A 109 2.67 3.33 -7.36
CA VAL A 109 2.06 2.20 -6.66
C VAL A 109 2.40 0.90 -7.38
N HIS A 110 2.98 -0.04 -6.66
CA HIS A 110 3.25 -1.41 -7.09
C HIS A 110 2.26 -2.35 -6.42
N VAL A 111 1.34 -2.93 -7.20
CA VAL A 111 0.36 -3.89 -6.66
C VAL A 111 1.04 -5.24 -6.50
N LEU A 112 1.17 -5.65 -5.24
CA LEU A 112 1.85 -6.86 -4.83
C LEU A 112 1.00 -8.08 -5.20
N THR A 113 1.65 -9.07 -5.80
CA THR A 113 1.06 -10.34 -6.19
C THR A 113 1.68 -11.46 -5.35
N ASP A 114 1.42 -12.73 -5.66
CA ASP A 114 1.97 -13.86 -4.89
C ASP A 114 3.50 -14.00 -5.00
N ARG A 115 4.12 -13.22 -5.90
CA ARG A 115 5.57 -13.08 -5.99
C ARG A 115 6.01 -11.73 -5.45
N ALA A 116 7.09 -11.73 -4.68
CA ALA A 116 7.79 -10.51 -4.31
C ALA A 116 8.26 -9.74 -5.57
N PRO A 117 8.28 -8.41 -5.53
CA PRO A 117 8.79 -7.61 -6.63
C PRO A 117 10.26 -7.95 -6.89
N SER A 118 10.65 -7.96 -8.16
CA SER A 118 12.05 -8.10 -8.52
C SER A 118 12.81 -6.81 -8.22
N THR A 119 14.11 -6.93 -8.00
CA THR A 119 14.97 -5.74 -7.82
C THR A 119 14.93 -4.77 -9.02
N GLY A 120 14.77 -5.28 -10.25
CA GLY A 120 14.63 -4.45 -11.44
C GLY A 120 13.31 -3.67 -11.46
N GLU A 121 12.21 -4.29 -11.02
CA GLU A 121 10.91 -3.64 -10.88
C GLU A 121 10.96 -2.48 -9.89
N LEU A 122 11.56 -2.69 -8.72
CA LEU A 122 11.69 -1.63 -7.71
C LEU A 122 12.65 -0.52 -8.15
N VAL A 123 13.78 -0.84 -8.81
CA VAL A 123 14.67 0.19 -9.38
C VAL A 123 13.92 1.06 -10.39
N ARG A 124 13.13 0.43 -11.27
CA ARG A 124 12.31 1.16 -12.23
C ARG A 124 11.29 2.05 -11.52
N ALA A 125 10.57 1.53 -10.52
CA ALA A 125 9.61 2.32 -9.76
C ALA A 125 10.26 3.53 -9.06
N VAL A 126 11.47 3.36 -8.51
CA VAL A 126 12.26 4.44 -7.91
C VAL A 126 12.63 5.50 -8.96
N VAL A 127 13.13 5.08 -10.12
CA VAL A 127 13.49 6.00 -11.21
C VAL A 127 12.26 6.72 -11.77
N ASP A 128 11.13 6.02 -11.89
CA ASP A 128 9.87 6.54 -12.40
C ASP A 128 9.28 7.65 -11.51
N THR A 129 9.73 7.79 -10.26
CA THR A 129 9.38 8.94 -9.41
C THR A 129 9.93 10.26 -9.94
N GLY A 130 11.07 10.24 -10.66
CA GLY A 130 11.78 11.44 -11.09
C GLY A 130 12.42 12.25 -9.96
N CYS A 131 12.49 11.70 -8.74
CA CYS A 131 12.96 12.40 -7.54
C CYS A 131 14.39 11.98 -7.15
N ALA A 132 15.15 12.92 -6.56
CA ALA A 132 16.47 12.65 -6.00
C ALA A 132 16.40 11.94 -4.63
N ASP A 133 15.29 12.12 -3.90
CA ASP A 133 15.02 11.45 -2.63
C ASP A 133 13.75 10.63 -2.78
N VAL A 134 13.82 9.34 -2.47
CA VAL A 134 12.70 8.41 -2.64
C VAL A 134 12.46 7.58 -1.39
N VAL A 135 11.26 7.65 -0.83
CA VAL A 135 10.79 6.71 0.20
C VAL A 135 10.19 5.48 -0.48
N VAL A 136 10.58 4.30 -0.02
CA VAL A 136 9.98 3.03 -0.40
C VAL A 136 9.24 2.46 0.79
N LEU A 137 7.91 2.29 0.63
CA LEU A 137 7.01 1.63 1.56
C LEU A 137 6.69 0.24 1.01
N PRO A 138 7.28 -0.85 1.53
CA PRO A 138 7.25 -2.14 0.85
C PRO A 138 5.89 -2.85 0.80
N GLY A 139 5.04 -2.67 1.80
CA GLY A 139 3.72 -3.29 1.91
C GLY A 139 3.70 -4.77 2.30
N ASP A 140 4.82 -5.49 2.20
CA ASP A 140 4.98 -6.83 2.75
C ASP A 140 6.44 -7.16 3.12
N PRO A 141 6.71 -8.18 3.97
CA PRO A 141 8.06 -8.53 4.39
C PRO A 141 8.99 -8.99 3.26
N ALA A 142 8.46 -9.65 2.22
CA ALA A 142 9.26 -10.11 1.09
C ALA A 142 9.67 -8.93 0.19
N ALA A 143 8.77 -7.97 -0.02
CA ALA A 143 9.06 -6.71 -0.69
C ALA A 143 10.09 -5.87 0.10
N LEU A 144 10.06 -5.88 1.44
CA LEU A 144 11.04 -5.18 2.28
C LEU A 144 12.46 -5.70 2.04
N ALA A 145 12.64 -7.01 1.93
CA ALA A 145 13.94 -7.60 1.65
C ALA A 145 14.48 -7.13 0.28
N THR A 146 13.64 -7.14 -0.76
CA THR A 146 13.99 -6.61 -2.09
C THR A 146 14.31 -5.12 -2.04
N ALA A 147 13.53 -4.31 -1.33
CA ALA A 147 13.73 -2.86 -1.22
C ALA A 147 15.08 -2.52 -0.58
N ARG A 148 15.49 -3.24 0.48
CA ARG A 148 16.82 -3.08 1.11
C ARG A 148 17.96 -3.44 0.16
N LEU A 149 17.77 -4.45 -0.70
CA LEU A 149 18.74 -4.77 -1.76
C LEU A 149 18.82 -3.66 -2.81
N VAL A 150 17.71 -2.99 -3.13
CA VAL A 150 17.70 -1.85 -4.07
C VAL A 150 18.39 -0.63 -3.48
N ALA A 151 18.16 -0.34 -2.20
CA ALA A 151 18.83 0.78 -1.52
C ALA A 151 20.36 0.63 -1.45
N SER A 152 20.87 -0.60 -1.41
CA SER A 152 22.32 -0.89 -1.40
C SER A 152 22.95 -1.02 -2.79
N ARG A 153 22.19 -0.84 -3.88
CA ARG A 153 22.63 -1.10 -5.25
C ARG A 153 23.18 0.13 -5.97
N SER A 154 24.33 -0.05 -6.60
CA SER A 154 25.04 1.00 -7.34
C SER A 154 24.28 1.67 -8.49
N PRO A 155 23.38 1.01 -9.27
CA PRO A 155 22.60 1.70 -10.31
C PRO A 155 21.75 2.87 -9.79
N VAL A 156 21.28 2.78 -8.55
CA VAL A 156 20.51 3.84 -7.87
C VAL A 156 21.46 4.88 -7.27
N SER A 157 22.56 4.43 -6.67
CA SER A 157 23.60 5.32 -6.13
C SER A 157 24.31 6.12 -7.22
N GLY A 158 24.47 5.55 -8.41
CA GLY A 158 25.13 6.15 -9.57
C GLY A 158 24.28 7.20 -10.29
N SER A 159 22.95 7.18 -10.10
CA SER A 159 22.04 8.22 -10.57
C SER A 159 21.84 9.36 -9.56
N GLY A 160 22.54 9.31 -8.40
CA GLY A 160 22.42 10.32 -7.35
C GLY A 160 21.11 10.27 -6.56
N VAL A 161 20.36 9.17 -6.64
CA VAL A 161 19.09 9.00 -5.93
C VAL A 161 19.34 8.39 -4.54
N ARG A 162 18.89 9.07 -3.47
CA ARG A 162 18.85 8.51 -2.11
C ARG A 162 17.54 7.74 -1.92
N VAL A 163 17.65 6.50 -1.47
CA VAL A 163 16.49 5.63 -1.21
C VAL A 163 16.35 5.36 0.28
N HIS A 164 15.21 5.74 0.84
CA HIS A 164 14.81 5.55 2.23
C HIS A 164 13.81 4.40 2.30
N VAL A 165 14.25 3.22 2.75
CA VAL A 165 13.36 2.06 2.91
C VAL A 165 12.80 2.07 4.32
N LEU A 166 11.49 2.36 4.44
CA LEU A 166 10.81 2.41 5.73
C LEU A 166 10.02 1.11 5.93
N PRO A 167 10.02 0.52 7.15
CA PRO A 167 9.54 -0.85 7.37
C PRO A 167 7.99 -0.95 7.45
N ALA A 168 7.28 -0.37 6.49
CA ALA A 168 5.85 -0.60 6.28
C ALA A 168 5.66 -1.98 5.63
N VAL A 169 5.37 -3.00 6.44
CA VAL A 169 5.35 -4.42 6.03
C VAL A 169 3.94 -5.03 5.94
N ASP A 170 2.92 -4.18 5.94
CA ASP A 170 1.53 -4.53 5.67
C ASP A 170 0.77 -3.29 5.13
N ASP A 171 -0.44 -3.49 4.62
CA ASP A 171 -1.25 -2.42 4.02
C ASP A 171 -1.69 -1.37 5.04
N VAL A 172 -1.85 -1.72 6.33
CA VAL A 172 -2.17 -0.75 7.39
C VAL A 172 -0.99 0.20 7.61
N ALA A 173 0.21 -0.35 7.74
CA ALA A 173 1.45 0.41 7.87
C ALA A 173 1.70 1.29 6.65
N VAL A 174 1.33 0.84 5.45
CA VAL A 174 1.36 1.66 4.23
C VAL A 174 0.41 2.85 4.33
N VAL A 175 -0.85 2.65 4.74
CA VAL A 175 -1.81 3.75 4.93
C VAL A 175 -1.29 4.76 5.94
N VAL A 176 -0.81 4.29 7.09
CA VAL A 176 -0.26 5.13 8.17
C VAL A 176 0.96 5.92 7.70
N ALA A 177 1.88 5.26 7.01
CA ALA A 177 3.06 5.93 6.45
C ALA A 177 2.67 6.98 5.40
N MET A 178 1.71 6.67 4.53
CA MET A 178 1.24 7.60 3.50
C MET A 178 0.51 8.81 4.10
N ALA A 179 -0.28 8.62 5.16
CA ALA A 179 -0.89 9.72 5.90
C ALA A 179 0.20 10.67 6.43
N ALA A 180 1.26 10.13 7.05
CA ALA A 180 2.38 10.94 7.53
C ALA A 180 3.12 11.68 6.39
N VAL A 181 3.27 11.06 5.21
CA VAL A 181 3.85 11.72 4.02
C VAL A 181 3.00 12.91 3.58
N VAL A 182 1.68 12.76 3.55
CA VAL A 182 0.73 13.79 3.09
C VAL A 182 0.64 14.94 4.11
N GLU A 183 0.57 14.62 5.40
CA GLU A 183 0.54 15.62 6.49
C GLU A 183 1.82 16.46 6.55
N SER A 184 2.95 15.92 6.11
CA SER A 184 4.26 16.60 6.11
C SER A 184 4.64 17.20 4.76
N VAL A 185 3.68 17.42 3.84
CA VAL A 185 3.95 17.88 2.47
C VAL A 185 4.77 19.17 2.37
N ASP A 186 4.59 20.09 3.33
CA ASP A 186 5.30 21.37 3.38
C ASP A 186 6.71 21.29 3.98
N ALA A 187 7.09 20.13 4.53
CA ALA A 187 8.41 19.90 5.12
C ALA A 187 9.43 19.42 4.08
N ASP A 188 10.72 19.57 4.39
CA ASP A 188 11.79 19.00 3.56
C ASP A 188 11.81 17.47 3.61
N ALA A 189 12.53 16.86 2.67
CA ALA A 189 12.57 15.41 2.49
C ALA A 189 13.01 14.65 3.77
N ASP A 190 14.01 15.14 4.51
CA ASP A 190 14.52 14.44 5.70
C ASP A 190 13.49 14.51 6.85
N LEU A 191 12.82 15.66 7.02
CA LEU A 191 11.73 15.79 7.99
C LEU A 191 10.52 14.90 7.64
N ARG A 192 10.19 14.80 6.35
CA ARG A 192 9.12 13.91 5.87
C ARG A 192 9.44 12.44 6.13
N VAL A 193 10.67 12.01 5.85
CA VAL A 193 11.16 10.67 6.19
C VAL A 193 11.05 10.42 7.70
N GLY A 194 11.51 11.38 8.51
CA GLY A 194 11.43 11.29 9.97
C GLY A 194 10.00 11.21 10.50
N ALA A 195 9.05 11.94 9.90
CA ALA A 195 7.64 11.86 10.25
C ALA A 195 7.06 10.45 10.02
N VAL A 196 7.39 9.84 8.89
CA VAL A 196 6.98 8.46 8.58
C VAL A 196 7.61 7.45 9.55
N GLU A 197 8.89 7.60 9.87
CA GLU A 197 9.56 6.75 10.88
C GLU A 197 8.89 6.82 12.25
N VAL A 198 8.51 8.02 12.69
CA VAL A 198 7.80 8.22 13.96
C VAL A 198 6.41 7.56 13.91
N ALA A 199 5.67 7.76 12.83
CA ALA A 199 4.35 7.16 12.64
C ALA A 199 4.41 5.62 12.69
N LEU A 200 5.35 5.01 11.97
CA LEU A 200 5.55 3.56 11.94
C LEU A 200 6.04 2.99 13.28
N ARG A 201 6.88 3.73 14.01
CA ARG A 201 7.37 3.30 15.34
C ARG A 201 6.25 3.25 16.38
N GLY A 202 5.29 4.17 16.29
CA GLY A 202 4.12 4.21 17.18
C GLY A 202 3.04 3.20 16.81
N LEU A 203 3.01 2.73 15.56
CA LEU A 203 1.95 1.88 15.05
C LEU A 203 1.94 0.49 15.70
N ARG A 204 0.79 0.11 16.25
CA ARG A 204 0.48 -1.29 16.59
C ARG A 204 -0.53 -1.84 15.62
N THR A 205 -0.25 -2.99 15.03
CA THR A 205 -1.16 -3.66 14.09
C THR A 205 -1.78 -4.90 14.73
N ILE A 206 -3.01 -5.21 14.36
CA ILE A 206 -3.74 -6.41 14.77
C ILE A 206 -4.40 -6.96 13.52
N VAL A 207 -4.29 -8.27 13.29
CA VAL A 207 -4.99 -8.90 12.17
C VAL A 207 -5.90 -9.99 12.70
N VAL A 208 -7.17 -9.87 12.31
CA VAL A 208 -8.22 -10.82 12.63
C VAL A 208 -8.64 -11.50 11.35
N ASP A 209 -8.26 -12.76 11.20
CA ASP A 209 -8.83 -13.63 10.18
C ASP A 209 -10.18 -14.13 10.71
N GLN A 210 -11.27 -13.74 10.04
CA GLN A 210 -12.61 -14.14 10.42
C GLN A 210 -12.95 -15.48 9.77
N PRO A 211 -13.74 -16.34 10.41
CA PRO A 211 -14.27 -17.51 9.75
C PRO A 211 -15.08 -17.08 8.51
N PRO A 212 -14.97 -17.79 7.38
CA PRO A 212 -15.73 -17.44 6.19
C PRO A 212 -17.23 -17.51 6.48
N VAL A 213 -17.94 -16.43 6.18
CA VAL A 213 -19.40 -16.39 6.24
C VAL A 213 -19.95 -17.24 5.08
N GLY A 214 -20.38 -18.47 5.37
CA GLY A 214 -20.98 -19.40 4.38
C GLY A 214 -20.47 -20.85 4.48
N PRO A 215 -21.07 -21.80 3.71
CA PRO A 215 -20.86 -23.24 3.87
C PRO A 215 -19.51 -23.79 3.38
N SER A 216 -18.54 -22.95 3.00
CA SER A 216 -17.21 -23.40 2.56
C SER A 216 -16.12 -22.77 3.43
N ALA A 217 -15.84 -23.43 4.55
CA ALA A 217 -14.66 -23.17 5.35
C ALA A 217 -13.45 -23.85 4.72
N SER A 218 -12.58 -23.07 4.07
CA SER A 218 -11.23 -23.53 3.73
C SER A 218 -10.23 -22.68 4.51
N ALA A 219 -9.39 -23.34 5.30
CA ALA A 219 -8.36 -22.72 6.11
C ALA A 219 -7.25 -22.21 5.18
N SER A 220 -7.01 -20.90 5.16
CA SER A 220 -5.82 -20.31 4.56
C SER A 220 -4.78 -20.07 5.66
N GLN A 221 -3.70 -20.84 5.65
CA GLN A 221 -2.55 -20.61 6.50
C GLN A 221 -1.81 -19.36 6.00
N GLN A 222 -1.63 -18.35 6.86
CA GLN A 222 -0.75 -17.23 6.55
C GLN A 222 0.34 -17.06 7.60
N ALA A 223 1.56 -16.86 7.08
CA ALA A 223 2.80 -16.72 7.81
C ALA A 223 2.87 -15.36 8.53
N GLY A 224 3.51 -15.37 9.70
CA GLY A 224 3.48 -14.31 10.69
C GLY A 224 3.92 -12.93 10.19
N LEU A 225 3.09 -11.94 10.53
CA LEU A 225 3.45 -10.53 10.47
C LEU A 225 4.54 -10.26 11.53
N PRO A 226 5.62 -9.55 11.19
CA PRO A 226 6.70 -9.25 12.14
C PRO A 226 6.25 -8.28 13.24
N HIS A 227 5.17 -7.53 13.02
CA HIS A 227 4.49 -6.68 13.98
C HIS A 227 3.00 -6.95 13.83
N GLY A 228 2.40 -7.61 14.82
CA GLY A 228 0.95 -7.73 14.92
C GLY A 228 0.49 -9.00 15.62
N VAL A 229 -0.58 -8.88 16.38
CA VAL A 229 -1.28 -10.05 16.95
C VAL A 229 -2.18 -10.61 15.86
N VAL A 230 -1.93 -11.84 15.44
CA VAL A 230 -2.84 -12.59 14.57
C VAL A 230 -3.75 -13.42 15.45
N LEU A 231 -5.05 -13.17 15.41
CA LEU A 231 -6.02 -13.99 16.14
C LEU A 231 -6.56 -15.11 15.25
N PRO A 232 -6.60 -16.36 15.75
CA PRO A 232 -6.97 -17.52 14.95
C PRO A 232 -8.43 -17.49 14.53
N SER A 233 -8.72 -17.97 13.31
CA SER A 233 -10.06 -18.05 12.70
C SER A 233 -11.01 -19.09 13.32
N GLU A 234 -10.57 -19.86 14.32
CA GLU A 234 -11.38 -20.89 14.97
C GLU A 234 -12.00 -20.34 16.27
N GLY A 235 -13.29 -20.02 16.21
CA GLY A 235 -14.07 -19.47 17.33
C GLY A 235 -14.69 -18.11 17.00
N GLU A 236 -15.60 -17.64 17.86
CA GLU A 236 -16.09 -16.26 17.82
C GLU A 236 -14.94 -15.36 18.27
N VAL A 237 -14.16 -14.86 17.31
CA VAL A 237 -13.06 -13.95 17.60
C VAL A 237 -13.64 -12.58 17.90
N ASP A 238 -13.58 -12.19 19.17
CA ASP A 238 -13.96 -10.86 19.62
C ASP A 238 -12.90 -9.83 19.17
N ALA A 239 -12.99 -9.40 17.92
CA ALA A 239 -12.13 -8.36 17.36
C ALA A 239 -12.18 -7.07 18.17
N ALA A 240 -13.36 -6.74 18.73
CA ALA A 240 -13.53 -5.58 19.61
C ALA A 240 -12.72 -5.78 20.90
N GLY A 241 -12.87 -6.92 21.59
CA GLY A 241 -12.09 -7.26 22.77
C GLY A 241 -10.58 -7.29 22.55
N ALA A 242 -10.14 -7.78 21.39
CA ALA A 242 -8.73 -7.77 20.99
C ALA A 242 -8.17 -6.35 20.84
N VAL A 243 -8.94 -5.48 20.18
CA VAL A 243 -8.61 -4.07 20.07
C VAL A 243 -8.60 -3.44 21.45
N MET A 244 -9.68 -3.56 22.22
CA MET A 244 -9.77 -3.00 23.58
C MET A 244 -8.61 -3.45 24.48
N ALA A 245 -8.19 -4.71 24.40
CA ALA A 245 -7.01 -5.20 25.11
C ALA A 245 -5.72 -4.48 24.66
N ALA A 246 -5.56 -4.23 23.35
CA ALA A 246 -4.44 -3.44 22.83
C ALA A 246 -4.57 -1.92 23.09
N LEU A 247 -5.78 -1.42 23.40
CA LEU A 247 -6.03 -0.04 23.84
C LEU A 247 -5.73 0.16 25.33
N ALA A 248 -5.72 -0.92 26.14
CA ALA A 248 -5.36 -0.86 27.56
C ALA A 248 -3.95 -0.28 27.80
N ASP A 249 -3.04 -0.44 26.83
CA ASP A 249 -1.68 0.08 26.86
C ASP A 249 -1.56 1.56 26.45
N GLY A 250 -2.68 2.22 26.16
CA GLY A 250 -2.75 3.65 25.86
C GLY A 250 -3.71 3.96 24.72
N VAL A 251 -4.32 5.15 24.81
CA VAL A 251 -5.33 5.65 23.88
C VAL A 251 -4.71 5.99 22.51
N PRO A 252 -5.20 5.39 21.40
CA PRO A 252 -4.82 5.79 20.06
C PRO A 252 -5.53 7.08 19.68
N ARG A 253 -4.87 7.91 18.89
CA ARG A 253 -5.52 9.03 18.22
C ARG A 253 -6.33 8.55 17.02
N ILE A 254 -5.81 7.58 16.28
CA ILE A 254 -6.42 7.06 15.05
C ILE A 254 -6.44 5.54 15.11
N VAL A 255 -7.61 4.95 14.83
CA VAL A 255 -7.83 3.53 14.63
C VAL A 255 -8.15 3.29 13.16
N THR A 256 -7.17 2.84 12.40
CA THR A 256 -7.34 2.50 10.98
C THR A 256 -7.81 1.06 10.86
N VAL A 257 -8.91 0.81 10.16
CA VAL A 257 -9.47 -0.54 9.95
C VAL A 257 -9.55 -0.81 8.45
N LEU A 258 -8.77 -1.78 7.99
CA LEU A 258 -8.83 -2.33 6.63
C LEU A 258 -9.69 -3.60 6.60
N THR A 259 -10.74 -3.58 5.79
CA THR A 259 -11.69 -4.70 5.67
C THR A 259 -11.54 -5.42 4.33
N GLY A 260 -11.56 -6.76 4.36
CA GLY A 260 -11.73 -7.55 3.14
C GLY A 260 -13.20 -7.59 2.67
N ASP A 261 -13.43 -7.96 1.42
CA ASP A 261 -14.75 -7.91 0.77
C ASP A 261 -15.76 -8.89 1.40
N ARG A 262 -15.27 -9.89 2.14
CA ARG A 262 -16.08 -10.87 2.88
C ARG A 262 -16.02 -10.67 4.40
N ALA A 263 -15.54 -9.52 4.86
CA ALA A 263 -15.54 -9.22 6.29
C ALA A 263 -16.97 -9.19 6.83
N ASP A 264 -17.17 -9.68 8.06
CA ASP A 264 -18.45 -9.61 8.73
C ASP A 264 -18.74 -8.17 9.17
N GLY A 265 -19.78 -7.57 8.58
CA GLY A 265 -20.22 -6.21 8.89
C GLY A 265 -20.62 -6.03 10.35
N ALA A 266 -21.19 -7.06 11.00
CA ALA A 266 -21.58 -6.97 12.41
C ALA A 266 -20.35 -6.84 13.32
N ALA A 267 -19.26 -7.55 13.00
CA ALA A 267 -18.00 -7.44 13.72
C ALA A 267 -17.33 -6.07 13.50
N VAL A 268 -17.42 -5.51 12.29
CA VAL A 268 -16.95 -4.15 12.00
C VAL A 268 -17.74 -3.13 12.83
N ASP A 269 -19.07 -3.22 12.81
CA ASP A 269 -19.95 -2.32 13.57
C ASP A 269 -19.70 -2.43 15.08
N ALA A 270 -19.52 -3.64 15.60
CA ALA A 270 -19.19 -3.88 17.01
C ALA A 270 -17.84 -3.25 17.40
N LEU A 271 -16.82 -3.38 16.55
CA LEU A 271 -15.52 -2.74 16.75
C LEU A 271 -15.64 -1.22 16.78
N VAL A 272 -16.31 -0.63 15.79
CA VAL A 272 -16.52 0.82 15.70
C VAL A 272 -17.28 1.32 16.93
N HIS A 273 -18.34 0.60 17.33
CA HIS A 273 -19.14 0.94 18.50
C HIS A 273 -18.32 0.87 19.80
N ALA A 274 -17.50 -0.16 19.99
CA ALA A 274 -16.64 -0.31 21.15
C ALA A 274 -15.63 0.85 21.26
N VAL A 275 -14.91 1.15 20.16
CA VAL A 275 -13.92 2.24 20.14
C VAL A 275 -14.59 3.60 20.40
N THR A 276 -15.71 3.88 19.75
CA THR A 276 -16.40 5.18 19.92
C THR A 276 -17.04 5.36 21.30
N THR A 277 -17.39 4.26 21.98
CA THR A 277 -17.97 4.31 23.33
C THR A 277 -16.89 4.47 24.40
N ASP A 278 -15.82 3.68 24.31
CA ASP A 278 -14.79 3.63 25.36
C ASP A 278 -13.66 4.64 25.14
N HIS A 279 -13.45 5.08 23.89
CA HIS A 279 -12.41 6.02 23.47
C HIS A 279 -12.93 7.07 22.47
N PRO A 280 -13.88 7.94 22.87
CA PRO A 280 -14.53 8.91 21.98
C PRO A 280 -13.57 9.94 21.35
N GLU A 281 -12.37 10.11 21.89
CA GLU A 281 -11.28 10.92 21.34
C GLU A 281 -10.56 10.27 20.16
N SER A 282 -10.75 8.97 19.93
CA SER A 282 -10.16 8.23 18.82
C SER A 282 -10.93 8.48 17.52
N GLU A 283 -10.21 8.78 16.45
CA GLU A 283 -10.77 8.81 15.10
C GLU A 283 -10.72 7.41 14.48
N VAL A 284 -11.87 6.90 14.03
CA VAL A 284 -11.92 5.59 13.35
C VAL A 284 -11.96 5.80 11.84
N VAL A 285 -10.97 5.25 11.14
CA VAL A 285 -10.84 5.32 9.68
C VAL A 285 -11.10 3.94 9.09
N LEU A 286 -12.22 3.79 8.38
CA LEU A 286 -12.62 2.54 7.73
C LEU A 286 -12.23 2.59 6.25
N LEU A 287 -11.48 1.58 5.81
CA LEU A 287 -11.00 1.46 4.44
C LEU A 287 -11.26 0.04 3.93
N SER A 288 -11.65 -0.08 2.66
CA SER A 288 -11.72 -1.39 2.01
C SER A 288 -10.34 -1.78 1.49
N ALA A 289 -9.95 -3.03 1.71
CA ALA A 289 -8.74 -3.59 1.13
C ALA A 289 -8.96 -4.05 -0.32
N GLY A 290 -10.18 -4.41 -0.72
CA GLY A 290 -10.43 -4.94 -2.07
C GLY A 290 -9.81 -6.32 -2.27
N VAL A 291 -9.85 -7.14 -1.22
CA VAL A 291 -9.38 -8.54 -1.19
C VAL A 291 -10.55 -9.44 -0.83
N ASP A 292 -10.75 -10.51 -1.59
CA ASP A 292 -11.87 -11.45 -1.41
C ASP A 292 -11.65 -12.41 -0.22
N ARG A 293 -11.54 -11.84 0.99
CA ARG A 293 -11.27 -12.56 2.23
C ARG A 293 -12.05 -11.97 3.40
N PRO A 294 -12.42 -12.80 4.40
CA PRO A 294 -13.05 -12.37 5.64
C PRO A 294 -11.95 -11.90 6.61
N MET A 295 -11.46 -10.68 6.43
CA MET A 295 -10.28 -10.15 7.16
C MET A 295 -10.55 -8.76 7.71
N LEU A 296 -10.08 -8.51 8.94
CA LEU A 296 -9.91 -7.17 9.51
C LEU A 296 -8.44 -6.96 9.85
N ALA A 297 -7.81 -5.94 9.27
CA ALA A 297 -6.48 -5.49 9.68
C ALA A 297 -6.61 -4.11 10.32
N ILE A 298 -6.12 -3.98 11.55
CA ILE A 298 -6.40 -2.84 12.43
C ILE A 298 -5.06 -2.21 12.81
N GLY A 299 -4.95 -0.89 12.67
CA GLY A 299 -3.81 -0.09 13.06
C GLY A 299 -4.18 0.88 14.17
N LEU A 300 -3.41 0.86 15.25
CA LEU A 300 -3.56 1.75 16.38
C LEU A 300 -2.39 2.74 16.36
N GLN A 301 -2.69 4.00 16.07
CA GLN A 301 -1.70 5.08 16.09
C GLN A 301 -1.83 5.85 17.40
N PRO A 302 -0.80 5.89 18.26
CA PRO A 302 -0.85 6.61 19.52
C PRO A 302 -0.94 8.12 19.30
N LEU A 303 -1.51 8.82 20.28
CA LEU A 303 -1.36 10.26 20.37
C LEU A 303 0.13 10.56 20.58
N VAL A 304 0.81 11.11 19.57
CA VAL A 304 2.17 11.64 19.75
C VAL A 304 2.06 12.91 20.59
N VAL A 305 2.11 12.76 21.91
CA VAL A 305 2.32 13.90 22.80
C VAL A 305 3.78 14.32 22.58
N PRO A 306 4.06 15.53 22.10
CA PRO A 306 5.44 15.98 21.98
C PRO A 306 6.04 15.90 23.39
N GLU A 307 7.11 15.12 23.57
CA GLU A 307 7.82 15.09 24.84
C GLU A 307 8.17 16.54 25.19
N SER A 308 7.62 17.01 26.31
CA SER A 308 8.00 18.31 26.86
C SER A 308 9.52 18.27 27.00
N ARG A 309 10.24 19.07 26.21
CA ARG A 309 11.68 19.24 26.37
C ARG A 309 11.92 19.52 27.85
N GLY A 310 12.47 18.54 28.55
CA GLY A 310 12.77 18.63 29.97
C GLY A 310 13.66 19.85 30.17
N GLY A 311 13.09 20.90 30.76
CA GLY A 311 13.85 21.98 31.36
C GLY A 311 14.60 21.40 32.54
N ALA A 312 15.82 20.92 32.29
CA ALA A 312 16.82 20.81 33.34
C ALA A 312 17.39 22.22 33.56
N SER A 313 16.85 22.88 34.58
CA SER A 313 17.48 24.01 35.26
C SER A 313 18.76 23.59 35.96
#